data_AF-A0A7J4EFZ4-F1
#
_entry.id   AF-A0A7J4EFZ4-F1
#
_cell.length_a   1.000
_cell.length_b   1.000
_cell.length_c   1.000
_cell.angle_alpha   90.00
_cell.angle_beta   90.00
_cell.angle_gamma   90.00
#
_symmetry.space_group_name_H-M   'P 1'
#
loop_
_entity.id
_entity.type
_entity.pdbx_description
1 polymer ?
#
loop_
_entity_poly.entity_id
_entity_poly.type
_entity_poly.pdbx_seq_one_letter_code
_entity_poly.pdbx_strand_id
1 'polypeptide(L)' 'TTKEILDEIEQDKLLQNVKIIFLTAVGMTEAEKEHLLSRRQVVDFIQKPFDIDDLLNSVKLAVE' A
#
# COMPACT_ATOMS: atom_id res chain seq x y z
N THR A 1 -1.76 -11.93 -9.18
CA THR A 1 -2.52 -11.53 -7.96
C THR A 1 -1.74 -10.47 -7.20
N THR A 2 -2.32 -9.77 -6.22
CA THR A 2 -1.65 -8.69 -5.47
C THR A 2 -0.29 -9.08 -4.90
N LYS A 3 -0.14 -10.34 -4.44
CA LYS A 3 1.12 -10.87 -3.93
C LYS A 3 2.21 -10.93 -5.00
N GLU A 4 1.90 -11.49 -6.17
CA GLU A 4 2.85 -11.60 -7.29
C GLU A 4 3.38 -10.24 -7.75
N ILE A 5 2.54 -9.19 -7.76
CA ILE A 5 2.96 -7.85 -8.14
C ILE A 5 3.96 -7.29 -7.11
N LEU A 6 3.69 -7.48 -5.82
CA LEU A 6 4.59 -7.03 -4.76
C LEU A 6 5.92 -7.79 -4.78
N ASP A 7 5.88 -9.11 -5.01
CA ASP A 7 7.09 -9.92 -5.09
C ASP A 7 7.99 -9.46 -6.24
N GLU A 8 7.43 -9.15 -7.42
CA GLU A 8 8.19 -8.59 -8.55
C GLU A 8 8.77 -7.20 -8.24
N ILE A 9 8.01 -6.33 -7.58
CA ILE A 9 8.47 -4.97 -7.21
C ILE A 9 9.58 -5.02 -6.15
N GLU A 10 9.57 -6.00 -5.25
CA GLU A 10 10.64 -6.19 -4.24
C GLU A 10 11.94 -6.69 -4.89
N GLN A 11 11.86 -7.49 -5.95
CA GLN A 11 13.03 -8.01 -6.68
C GLN A 11 13.64 -6.96 -7.63
N ASP A 12 12.85 -5.99 -8.11
CA ASP A 12 13.34 -4.94 -8.99
C ASP A 12 14.14 -3.87 -8.21
N LYS A 13 15.46 -3.86 -8.45
CA LYS A 13 16.41 -2.91 -7.85
C LYS A 13 16.07 -1.45 -8.13
N LEU A 14 15.40 -1.14 -9.24
CA LEU A 14 14.99 0.23 -9.58
C LEU A 14 13.78 0.68 -8.75
N LEU A 15 12.98 -0.25 -8.26
CA LEU A 15 11.74 0.02 -7.54
C LEU A 15 11.91 -0.10 -6.02
N GLN A 16 13.06 -0.53 -5.50
CA GLN A 16 13.30 -0.77 -4.07
C GLN A 16 12.98 0.41 -3.13
N ASN A 17 13.01 1.65 -3.64
CA ASN A 17 12.72 2.85 -2.86
C ASN A 17 11.32 3.43 -3.13
N VAL A 18 10.51 2.77 -3.97
CA VAL A 18 9.13 3.19 -4.24
C VAL A 18 8.26 2.91 -3.03
N LYS A 19 7.50 3.92 -2.62
CA LYS A 19 6.48 3.81 -1.58
C LYS A 19 5.14 3.45 -2.23
N ILE A 20 4.47 2.42 -1.72
CA ILE A 20 3.24 1.84 -2.26
C ILE A 20 2.10 2.09 -1.28
N ILE A 21 1.00 2.67 -1.77
CA ILE A 21 -0.25 2.81 -1.02
C ILE A 21 -1.28 1.88 -1.65
N PHE A 22 -1.89 1.02 -0.86
CA PHE A 22 -2.93 0.11 -1.34
C PHE A 22 -4.32 0.74 -1.33
N LEU A 23 -5.09 0.49 -2.39
CA LEU A 23 -6.46 0.99 -2.54
C LEU A 23 -7.40 -0.20 -2.77
N THR A 24 -8.31 -0.51 -1.85
CA THR A 24 -9.21 -1.69 -1.97
C THR A 24 -10.69 -1.34 -1.87
N ALA A 25 -11.55 -2.12 -2.52
CA ALA A 25 -13.02 -2.01 -2.40
C ALA A 25 -13.63 -2.94 -1.34
N VAL A 26 -12.89 -3.94 -0.89
CA VAL A 26 -13.32 -4.93 0.10
C VAL A 26 -12.61 -4.69 1.41
N GLY A 27 -13.37 -4.76 2.51
CA GLY A 27 -12.80 -4.76 3.85
C GLY A 27 -11.89 -5.97 3.99
N MET A 28 -10.59 -5.72 4.12
CA MET A 28 -9.63 -6.76 4.45
C MET A 28 -9.71 -7.07 5.94
N THR A 29 -9.46 -8.32 6.29
CA THR A 29 -9.29 -8.68 7.70
C THR A 29 -8.02 -8.02 8.26
N GLU A 30 -7.95 -7.81 9.57
CA GLU A 30 -6.77 -7.20 10.20
C GLU A 30 -5.50 -7.99 9.89
N ALA A 31 -5.59 -9.33 9.85
CA ALA A 31 -4.47 -10.21 9.51
C ALA A 31 -3.96 -10.02 8.06
N GLU A 32 -4.86 -9.79 7.10
CA GLU A 32 -4.48 -9.49 5.71
C GLU A 32 -3.83 -8.11 5.59
N LYS A 33 -4.35 -7.14 6.35
CA LYS A 33 -3.81 -5.78 6.41
C LYS A 33 -2.41 -5.77 7.02
N GLU A 34 -2.20 -6.45 8.16
CA GLU A 34 -0.89 -6.60 8.78
C GLU A 34 0.10 -7.31 7.85
N HIS A 35 -0.33 -8.36 7.16
CA HIS A 35 0.53 -9.05 6.20
C HIS A 35 0.96 -8.15 5.04
N LEU A 36 0.08 -7.27 4.54
CA LEU A 36 0.42 -6.29 3.51
C LEU A 36 1.34 -5.19 4.05
N LEU A 37 1.05 -4.64 5.23
CA LEU A 37 1.86 -3.61 5.87
C LEU A 37 3.23 -4.13 6.34
N SER A 38 3.40 -5.45 6.49
CA SER A 38 4.71 -6.05 6.78
C SER A 38 5.70 -5.96 5.60
N ARG A 39 5.23 -5.65 4.39
CA ARG A 39 6.06 -5.49 3.19
C ARG A 39 6.78 -4.16 3.22
N ARG A 40 8.08 -4.17 2.92
CA ARG A 40 8.98 -3.02 3.11
C ARG A 40 8.55 -1.75 2.36
N GLN A 41 7.98 -1.91 1.17
CA GLN A 41 7.59 -0.79 0.30
C GLN A 41 6.16 -0.31 0.55
N VAL A 42 5.35 -1.04 1.32
CA VAL A 42 3.96 -0.69 1.57
C VAL A 42 3.88 0.26 2.75
N VAL A 43 3.49 1.50 2.49
CA VAL A 43 3.49 2.58 3.49
C VAL A 43 2.10 2.89 4.03
N ASP A 44 1.06 2.60 3.26
CA ASP A 44 -0.31 2.88 3.69
C ASP A 44 -1.35 2.02 2.96
N PHE A 45 -2.57 2.02 3.49
CA PHE A 45 -3.72 1.29 3.00
C PHE A 45 -5.00 2.10 3.15
N ILE A 46 -5.72 2.27 2.05
CA ILE A 46 -6.96 3.04 1.96
C ILE A 46 -8.09 2.13 1.47
N GLN A 47 -9.15 2.05 2.26
CA GLN A 47 -10.36 1.30 1.93
C GLN A 47 -11.39 2.21 1.26
N LYS A 48 -12.04 1.73 0.20
CA LYS A 48 -13.17 2.41 -0.45
C LYS A 48 -14.49 2.09 0.27
N PRO A 49 -15.44 3.04 0.27
CA PRO A 49 -15.29 4.43 -0.18
C PRO A 49 -14.37 5.21 0.77
N PHE A 50 -13.58 6.13 0.22
CA PHE A 50 -12.69 7.03 0.97
C PHE A 50 -12.98 8.47 0.60
N ASP A 51 -12.58 9.40 1.48
CA ASP A 51 -12.59 10.83 1.18
C ASP A 51 -11.33 11.24 0.41
N ILE A 52 -11.45 12.27 -0.45
CA ILE A 52 -10.31 12.83 -1.17
C ILE A 52 -9.31 13.46 -0.19
N ASP A 53 -9.79 14.08 0.88
CA ASP A 53 -8.92 14.65 1.91
C ASP A 53 -8.08 13.57 2.61
N ASP A 54 -8.66 12.39 2.88
CA ASP A 54 -7.94 11.25 3.44
C ASP A 54 -6.85 10.74 2.49
N LEU A 55 -7.16 10.63 1.19
CA LEU A 55 -6.18 10.24 0.17
C LEU A 55 -5.01 11.25 0.10
N LEU A 56 -5.31 12.54 0.10
CA LEU A 56 -4.30 13.59 0.06
C LEU A 56 -3.41 13.56 1.30
N ASN A 57 -3.98 13.30 2.47
CA ASN A 57 -3.24 13.17 3.72
C ASN A 57 -2.32 11.94 3.69
N SER A 58 -2.81 10.78 3.27
CA SER A 58 -2.00 9.56 3.10
C SER A 58 -0.83 9.77 2.14
N VAL A 59 -1.07 10.44 1.01
CA VAL A 59 0.01 10.75 0.05
C VAL A 59 1.02 11.73 0.62
N LYS A 60 0.60 12.76 1.36
CA LYS A 60 1.53 13.70 2.01
C LYS A 60 2.42 12.98 3.02
N LEU A 61 1.83 12.19 3.93
CA LEU A 61 2.56 11.39 4.90
C LEU A 61 3.51 10.38 4.25
N ALA A 62 3.13 9.85 3.08
CA ALA A 62 4.00 8.97 2.33
C ALA A 62 5.13 9.71 1.61
N VAL A 63 5.04 10.99 1.26
CA VAL A 63 6.11 11.69 0.52
C VAL A 63 7.06 12.44 1.44
N GLU A 64 6.56 12.95 2.57
CA GLU A 64 7.36 13.55 3.65
C GLU A 64 8.34 12.55 4.30
#